data_AF-A0A1B0CG69-F1
#
_entry.id   AF-A0A1B0CG69-F1
#
_cell.length_a   1.000
_cell.length_b   1.000
_cell.length_c   1.000
_cell.angle_alpha   90.00
_cell.angle_beta   90.00
_cell.angle_gamma   90.00
#
_symmetry.space_group_name_H-M   'P 1'
#
loop_
_entity.id
_entity.type
_entity.pdbx_description
1 polymer ?
#
loop_
_entity_poly.entity_id
_entity_poly.type
_entity_poly.pdbx_seq_one_letter_code
_entity_poly.pdbx_strand_id
1 'polypeptide(L)'
;NQAIADYLGTNGYTDALEAFRKEADVSNELERKYGGLLEKKWTSVIRLQKKIIFRNFINSLRPRKFQGSLIGEDTFGNKFYEIAADPEKGRAKRARYFEPPGKEEGFDHEMSAEWEAWLRGRRQEAPTMEELVQNLAIAEMKKENAAKLEAGLPKGKDLRVVVKEEKGMSSFPSYGAEYEYSAGVPPPKDPKS
;
A
#
# COMPACT_ATOMS: atom_id res chain seq x y z
N ASN A 1 -7.34 30.23 39.19
CA ASN A 1 -7.50 30.34 40.66
C ASN A 1 -8.87 30.88 41.06
N GLN A 2 -9.40 31.95 40.45
CA GLN A 2 -10.73 32.50 40.80
C GLN A 2 -11.91 31.51 40.69
N ALA A 3 -11.98 30.66 39.65
CA ALA A 3 -13.01 29.62 39.53
C ALA A 3 -12.94 28.52 40.61
N ILE A 4 -11.75 28.29 41.17
CA ILE A 4 -11.54 27.33 42.26
C ILE A 4 -11.98 27.97 43.57
N ALA A 5 -11.61 29.23 43.82
CA ALA A 5 -12.11 29.99 44.97
C ALA A 5 -13.64 30.13 44.97
N ASP A 6 -14.26 30.39 43.81
CA ASP A 6 -15.73 30.39 43.65
C ASP A 6 -16.35 29.03 43.98
N TYR A 7 -15.79 27.95 43.46
CA TYR A 7 -16.25 26.59 43.75
C TYR A 7 -16.16 26.25 45.25
N LEU A 8 -15.03 26.58 45.89
CA LEU A 8 -14.85 26.33 47.33
C LEU A 8 -15.87 27.12 48.17
N GLY A 9 -16.11 28.38 47.83
CA GLY A 9 -17.08 29.22 48.53
C GLY A 9 -18.53 28.76 48.33
N THR A 10 -18.91 28.44 47.09
CA THR A 10 -20.27 27.99 46.75
C THR A 10 -20.61 26.61 47.33
N ASN A 11 -19.61 25.75 47.51
CA ASN A 11 -19.79 24.42 48.12
C ASN A 11 -19.55 24.41 49.64
N GLY A 12 -19.31 25.57 50.28
CA GLY A 12 -19.21 25.70 51.73
C GLY A 12 -17.87 25.26 52.34
N TYR A 13 -16.81 25.12 51.53
CA TYR A 13 -15.47 24.77 51.98
C TYR A 13 -14.69 26.02 52.45
N THR A 14 -15.11 26.60 53.58
CA THR A 14 -14.60 27.87 54.10
C THR A 14 -13.12 27.84 54.48
N ASP A 15 -12.68 26.81 55.19
CA ASP A 15 -11.30 26.70 55.70
C ASP A 15 -10.31 26.53 54.55
N ALA A 16 -10.67 25.71 53.55
CA ALA A 16 -9.89 25.53 52.33
C ALA A 16 -9.84 26.81 51.48
N LEU A 17 -10.94 27.57 51.44
CA LEU A 17 -11.01 28.84 50.71
C LEU A 17 -10.11 29.91 51.35
N GLU A 18 -10.08 30.01 52.68
CA GLU A 18 -9.24 30.96 53.40
C GLU A 18 -7.75 30.66 53.18
N ALA A 19 -7.35 29.39 53.36
CA ALA A 19 -5.99 28.96 53.08
C ALA A 19 -5.59 29.20 51.61
N PHE A 20 -6.47 28.82 50.67
CA PHE A 20 -6.21 29.00 49.23
C PHE A 20 -6.08 30.46 48.83
N ARG A 21 -6.88 31.37 49.41
CA ARG A 21 -6.76 32.81 49.14
C ARG A 21 -5.44 33.39 49.61
N LYS A 22 -4.93 32.93 50.76
CA LYS A 22 -3.64 33.35 51.32
C LYS A 22 -2.46 32.89 50.44
N GLU A 23 -2.56 31.71 49.84
CA GLU A 23 -1.49 31.15 49.00
C GLU A 23 -1.54 31.63 47.54
N ALA A 24 -2.73 31.75 46.97
CA ALA A 24 -2.92 31.96 45.54
C ALA A 24 -3.14 33.43 45.13
N ASP A 25 -3.01 34.37 46.08
CA ASP A 25 -3.19 35.82 45.93
C ASP A 25 -4.45 36.18 45.13
N VAL A 26 -5.59 35.59 45.54
CA VAL A 26 -6.86 35.74 44.82
C VAL A 26 -7.71 36.82 45.48
N SER A 27 -8.09 37.85 44.71
CA SER A 27 -8.98 38.92 45.16
C SER A 27 -10.30 38.39 45.74
N ASN A 28 -10.83 39.10 46.73
CA ASN A 28 -12.07 38.77 47.44
C ASN A 28 -13.33 39.03 46.59
N GLU A 29 -13.20 39.79 45.50
CA GLU A 29 -14.32 40.10 44.60
C GLU A 29 -14.65 38.88 43.74
N LEU A 30 -15.69 38.15 44.13
CA LEU A 30 -16.18 36.99 43.41
C LEU A 30 -16.96 37.46 42.18
N GLU A 31 -16.26 37.67 41.07
CA GLU A 31 -16.91 38.09 39.83
C GLU A 31 -17.91 37.02 39.35
N ARG A 32 -19.12 37.47 38.99
CA ARG A 32 -20.23 36.62 38.50
C ARG A 32 -19.83 35.71 37.33
N LYS A 33 -18.75 36.05 36.60
CA LYS A 33 -18.19 35.27 35.49
C LYS A 33 -17.59 33.92 35.90
N TYR A 34 -17.23 33.73 37.18
CA TYR A 34 -16.65 32.48 37.68
C TYR A 34 -17.66 31.52 38.29
N GLY A 35 -18.88 31.99 38.56
CA GLY A 35 -19.97 31.23 39.14
C GLY A 35 -20.24 29.90 38.43
N GLY A 36 -19.90 28.79 39.10
CA GLY A 36 -20.09 27.43 38.58
C GLY A 36 -19.24 27.13 37.32
N LEU A 37 -18.20 27.93 37.04
CA LEU A 37 -17.36 27.76 35.88
C LEU A 37 -16.53 26.47 35.97
N LEU A 38 -16.01 26.16 37.16
CA LEU A 38 -15.26 24.92 37.38
C LEU A 38 -16.13 23.71 37.05
N GLU A 39 -17.40 23.73 37.50
CA GLU A 39 -18.38 22.68 37.23
C GLU A 39 -18.70 22.46 35.76
N LYS A 40 -19.00 23.56 35.07
CA LYS A 40 -19.26 23.54 33.63
C LYS A 40 -18.05 23.06 32.83
N LYS A 41 -16.83 23.44 33.23
CA LYS A 41 -15.61 23.04 32.54
C LYS A 41 -15.27 21.58 32.79
N TRP A 42 -15.30 21.10 34.04
CA TRP A 42 -14.96 19.69 34.34
C TRP A 42 -15.96 18.71 33.72
N THR A 43 -17.26 19.00 33.78
CA THR A 43 -18.29 18.18 33.13
C THR A 43 -18.12 18.16 31.61
N SER A 44 -17.80 19.30 30.99
CA SER A 44 -17.56 19.38 29.55
C SER A 44 -16.32 18.59 29.13
N VAL A 45 -15.23 18.64 29.91
CA VAL A 45 -14.02 17.83 29.66
C VAL A 45 -14.35 16.33 29.73
N ILE A 46 -15.00 15.87 30.80
CA ILE A 46 -15.40 14.46 30.93
C ILE A 46 -16.31 14.04 29.78
N ARG A 47 -17.29 14.87 29.41
CA ARG A 47 -18.19 14.59 28.28
C ARG A 47 -17.43 14.49 26.96
N LEU A 48 -16.47 15.37 26.71
CA LEU A 48 -15.63 15.32 25.51
C LEU A 48 -14.74 14.08 25.48
N GLN A 49 -14.11 13.74 26.61
CA GLN A 49 -13.32 12.51 26.74
C GLN A 49 -14.17 11.27 26.48
N LYS A 50 -15.34 11.16 27.13
CA LYS A 50 -16.31 10.07 26.89
C LYS A 50 -16.72 9.99 25.42
N LYS A 51 -17.02 11.13 24.78
CA LYS A 51 -17.37 11.18 23.35
C LYS A 51 -16.23 10.64 22.46
N ILE A 52 -14.99 11.02 22.75
CA ILE A 52 -13.81 10.56 21.99
C ILE A 52 -13.59 9.07 22.20
N ILE A 53 -13.59 8.60 23.45
CA ILE A 53 -13.41 7.18 23.81
C ILE A 53 -14.49 6.33 23.15
N PHE A 54 -15.76 6.73 23.28
CA PHE A 54 -16.88 6.02 22.67
C PHE A 54 -16.77 5.98 21.14
N ARG A 55 -16.45 7.10 20.49
CA ARG A 55 -16.22 7.14 19.04
C ARG A 55 -15.08 6.20 18.62
N ASN A 56 -13.97 6.20 19.36
CA ASN A 56 -12.84 5.33 19.07
C ASN A 56 -13.20 3.84 19.27
N PHE A 57 -13.96 3.51 20.32
CA PHE A 57 -14.46 2.17 20.57
C PHE A 57 -15.42 1.69 19.47
N ILE A 58 -16.38 2.52 19.05
CA ILE A 58 -17.26 2.18 17.92
C ILE A 58 -16.44 2.02 16.63
N ASN A 59 -15.41 2.85 16.41
CA ASN A 59 -14.52 2.71 15.27
C ASN A 59 -13.64 1.46 15.33
N SER A 60 -13.21 1.01 16.51
CA SER A 60 -12.42 -0.23 16.66
C SER A 60 -13.24 -1.49 16.42
N LEU A 61 -14.56 -1.43 16.63
CA LEU A 61 -15.48 -2.53 16.33
C LEU A 61 -15.91 -2.57 14.86
N ARG A 62 -15.64 -1.51 14.07
CA ARG A 62 -15.94 -1.54 12.64
C ARG A 62 -14.95 -2.47 11.94
N PRO A 63 -15.42 -3.53 11.26
CA PRO A 63 -14.52 -4.39 10.50
C PRO A 63 -13.79 -3.55 9.46
N ARG A 64 -12.52 -3.86 9.24
CA ARG A 64 -11.72 -3.22 8.19
C ARG A 64 -12.46 -3.46 6.87
N LYS A 65 -12.98 -2.39 6.26
CA LYS A 65 -13.62 -2.49 4.95
C LYS A 65 -12.62 -3.15 4.00
N PHE A 66 -12.98 -4.27 3.39
CA PHE A 66 -12.21 -4.81 2.27
C PHE A 66 -12.14 -3.70 1.22
N GLN A 67 -10.95 -3.17 0.98
CA GLN A 67 -10.75 -2.07 0.03
C GLN A 67 -10.35 -2.73 -1.28
N GLY A 68 -11.17 -2.57 -2.32
CA GLY A 68 -10.90 -3.03 -3.67
C GLY A 68 -12.15 -2.91 -4.52
N SER A 69 -12.05 -2.20 -5.64
CA SER A 69 -13.09 -2.23 -6.66
C SER A 69 -12.95 -3.53 -7.44
N LEU A 70 -14.03 -4.29 -7.63
CA LEU A 70 -14.02 -5.45 -8.52
C LEU A 70 -13.82 -4.95 -9.96
N ILE A 71 -12.75 -5.41 -10.60
CA ILE A 71 -12.39 -5.03 -11.96
C ILE A 71 -12.86 -6.07 -12.97
N GLY A 72 -12.75 -7.36 -12.61
CA GLY A 72 -13.18 -8.43 -13.50
C GLY A 72 -12.98 -9.81 -12.91
N GLU A 73 -13.29 -10.80 -13.75
CA GLU A 73 -13.18 -12.23 -13.46
C GLU A 73 -12.48 -12.91 -14.64
N ASP A 74 -11.69 -13.94 -14.36
CA ASP A 74 -11.03 -14.77 -15.38
C ASP A 74 -11.89 -15.97 -15.77
N THR A 75 -11.52 -16.68 -16.85
CA THR A 75 -12.17 -17.92 -17.30
C THR A 75 -12.21 -19.01 -16.22
N PHE A 76 -11.28 -18.95 -15.26
CA PHE A 76 -11.16 -19.86 -14.13
C PHE A 76 -12.00 -19.46 -12.90
N GLY A 77 -12.66 -18.30 -12.92
CA GLY A 77 -13.46 -17.81 -11.78
C GLY A 77 -12.67 -17.02 -10.72
N ASN A 78 -11.40 -16.70 -11.00
CA ASN A 78 -10.60 -15.80 -10.16
C ASN A 78 -11.15 -14.36 -10.25
N LYS A 79 -11.37 -13.70 -9.11
CA LYS A 79 -11.87 -12.30 -9.08
C LYS A 79 -10.75 -11.32 -8.82
N PHE A 80 -10.68 -10.26 -9.62
CA PHE A 80 -9.59 -9.29 -9.57
C PHE A 80 -10.07 -7.95 -9.03
N TYR A 81 -9.27 -7.37 -8.14
CA TYR A 81 -9.58 -6.15 -7.43
C TYR A 81 -8.46 -5.12 -7.56
N GLU A 82 -8.85 -3.84 -7.66
CA GLU A 82 -7.92 -2.72 -7.63
C GLU A 82 -8.23 -1.76 -6.49
N ILE A 83 -7.19 -1.38 -5.75
CA ILE A 83 -7.23 -0.33 -4.73
C ILE A 83 -6.60 0.91 -5.34
N ALA A 84 -7.39 1.98 -5.46
CA ALA A 84 -6.91 3.28 -5.91
C ALA A 84 -5.80 3.82 -4.98
N ALA A 85 -4.89 4.60 -5.56
CA ALA A 85 -3.92 5.36 -4.78
C ALA A 85 -4.67 6.39 -3.91
N ASP A 86 -4.31 6.46 -2.64
CA ASP A 86 -4.84 7.43 -1.68
C ASP A 86 -3.64 8.07 -0.96
N PRO A 87 -3.08 9.16 -1.53
CA PRO A 87 -1.92 9.83 -0.95
C PRO A 87 -2.18 10.33 0.48
N GLU A 88 -3.41 10.76 0.80
CA GLU A 88 -3.77 11.26 2.13
C GLU A 88 -3.66 10.18 3.20
N LYS A 89 -3.88 8.91 2.82
CA LYS A 89 -3.76 7.74 3.70
C LYS A 89 -2.43 7.00 3.57
N GLY A 90 -1.42 7.61 2.95
CA GLY A 90 -0.09 7.03 2.77
C GLY A 90 0.01 5.93 1.72
N ARG A 91 -1.00 5.77 0.86
CA ARG A 91 -0.99 4.79 -0.25
C ARG A 91 -0.62 5.48 -1.55
N ALA A 92 0.68 5.66 -1.77
CA ALA A 92 1.18 6.36 -2.96
C ALA A 92 0.93 5.63 -4.28
N LYS A 93 0.79 4.29 -4.26
CA LYS A 93 0.63 3.46 -5.46
C LYS A 93 -0.70 2.69 -5.42
N ARG A 94 -1.27 2.46 -6.61
CA ARG A 94 -2.37 1.50 -6.80
C ARG A 94 -1.89 0.11 -6.42
N ALA A 95 -2.73 -0.63 -5.70
CA ALA A 95 -2.47 -2.03 -5.35
C ALA A 95 -3.51 -2.92 -6.04
N ARG A 96 -3.05 -4.05 -6.57
CA ARG A 96 -3.88 -5.02 -7.29
C ARG A 96 -3.75 -6.36 -6.60
N TYR A 97 -4.86 -7.06 -6.44
CA TYR A 97 -4.90 -8.40 -5.85
C TYR A 97 -6.03 -9.20 -6.49
N PHE A 98 -6.00 -10.52 -6.29
CA PHE A 98 -7.08 -11.40 -6.73
C PHE A 98 -7.54 -12.30 -5.60
N GLU A 99 -8.75 -12.81 -5.74
CA GLU A 99 -9.36 -13.81 -4.86
C GLU A 99 -9.65 -15.05 -5.70
N PRO A 100 -9.09 -16.23 -5.36
CA PRO A 100 -9.33 -17.46 -6.08
C PRO A 100 -10.79 -17.94 -5.93
N PRO A 101 -11.29 -18.77 -6.86
CA PRO A 101 -12.61 -19.37 -6.75
C PRO A 101 -12.62 -20.36 -5.58
N GLY A 102 -13.37 -20.03 -4.52
CA GLY A 102 -13.49 -20.87 -3.33
C GLY A 102 -12.45 -20.54 -2.25
N LYS A 103 -12.65 -21.11 -1.05
CA LYS A 103 -11.78 -20.90 0.12
C LYS A 103 -10.70 -21.99 0.24
N GLU A 104 -10.38 -22.67 -0.85
CA GLU A 104 -9.38 -23.72 -0.81
C GLU A 104 -7.99 -23.07 -0.84
N GLU A 105 -7.23 -23.23 0.25
CA GLU A 105 -5.88 -22.72 0.45
C GLU A 105 -4.82 -23.48 -0.38
N GLY A 106 -5.19 -23.94 -1.58
CA GLY A 106 -4.24 -24.55 -2.51
C GLY A 106 -3.29 -23.48 -3.06
N PHE A 107 -1.99 -23.76 -3.12
CA PHE A 107 -1.02 -22.82 -3.70
C PHE A 107 -1.11 -22.74 -5.23
N ASP A 108 -1.73 -23.75 -5.86
CA ASP A 108 -1.73 -23.97 -7.30
C ASP A 108 -3.01 -23.43 -7.96
N HIS A 109 -3.21 -22.11 -7.89
CA HIS A 109 -4.29 -21.46 -8.63
C HIS A 109 -3.87 -21.19 -10.07
N GLU A 110 -4.62 -21.74 -11.03
CA GLU A 110 -4.46 -21.43 -12.44
C GLU A 110 -4.99 -20.01 -12.71
N MET A 111 -4.15 -19.15 -13.29
CA MET A 111 -4.47 -17.78 -13.66
C MET A 111 -3.96 -17.52 -15.09
N SER A 112 -4.78 -16.84 -15.90
CA SER A 112 -4.39 -16.43 -17.24
C SER A 112 -3.20 -15.46 -17.21
N ALA A 113 -2.28 -15.60 -18.18
CA ALA A 113 -1.06 -14.79 -18.27
C ALA A 113 -1.34 -13.27 -18.31
N GLU A 114 -2.48 -12.86 -18.86
CA GLU A 114 -2.85 -11.46 -18.98
C GLU A 114 -3.23 -10.82 -17.65
N TRP A 115 -3.97 -11.57 -16.83
CA TRP A 115 -4.28 -11.16 -15.47
C TRP A 115 -3.03 -11.12 -14.59
N GLU A 116 -2.10 -12.06 -14.78
CA GLU A 116 -0.80 -12.04 -14.10
C GLU A 116 0.02 -10.78 -14.46
N ALA A 117 0.04 -10.41 -15.75
CA ALA A 117 0.72 -9.21 -16.22
C ALA A 117 0.07 -7.92 -15.66
N TRP A 118 -1.27 -7.87 -15.58
CA TRP A 118 -1.99 -6.76 -14.96
C TRP A 118 -1.73 -6.67 -13.46
N LEU A 119 -1.74 -7.80 -12.74
CA LEU A 119 -1.47 -7.86 -11.31
C LEU A 119 -0.05 -7.35 -10.98
N ARG A 120 0.93 -7.69 -11.81
CA ARG A 120 2.32 -7.21 -11.69
C ARG A 120 2.54 -5.78 -12.17
N GLY A 121 1.50 -5.13 -12.71
CA GLY A 121 1.59 -3.75 -13.22
C GLY A 121 2.32 -3.62 -14.56
N ARG A 122 2.56 -4.72 -15.28
CA ARG A 122 3.09 -4.68 -16.67
C ARG A 122 2.04 -4.15 -17.64
N ARG A 123 0.76 -4.42 -17.38
CA ARG A 123 -0.39 -3.85 -18.11
C ARG A 123 -1.09 -2.78 -17.26
N GLN A 124 -1.56 -1.71 -17.89
CA GLN A 124 -2.35 -0.69 -17.18
C GLN A 124 -3.82 -1.07 -17.07
N GLU A 125 -4.41 -1.45 -18.20
CA GLU A 125 -5.81 -1.85 -18.31
C GLU A 125 -5.94 -3.35 -18.07
N ALA A 126 -7.06 -3.74 -17.46
CA ALA A 126 -7.37 -5.15 -17.22
C ALA A 126 -7.71 -5.84 -18.54
N PRO A 127 -7.35 -7.12 -18.69
CA PRO A 127 -7.70 -7.88 -19.89
C PRO A 127 -9.23 -8.04 -20.00
N THR A 128 -9.71 -8.10 -21.24
CA THR A 128 -11.12 -8.38 -21.53
C THR A 128 -11.35 -9.87 -21.71
N MET A 129 -12.58 -10.33 -21.44
CA MET A 129 -12.96 -11.73 -21.61
C MET A 129 -12.73 -12.23 -23.05
N GLU A 130 -13.01 -11.39 -24.04
CA GLU A 130 -12.81 -11.75 -25.45
C GLU A 130 -11.33 -11.94 -25.80
N GLU A 131 -10.46 -11.05 -25.30
CA GLU A 131 -9.00 -11.18 -25.46
C GLU A 131 -8.49 -12.49 -24.84
N LEU A 132 -8.99 -12.83 -23.65
CA LEU A 132 -8.64 -14.07 -22.96
C LEU A 132 -8.99 -15.31 -23.79
N VAL A 133 -10.21 -15.36 -24.35
CA VAL A 133 -10.67 -16.46 -25.21
C VAL A 133 -9.83 -16.57 -26.48
N GLN A 134 -9.52 -15.44 -27.12
CA GLN A 134 -8.66 -15.41 -28.32
C GLN A 134 -7.25 -15.93 -28.02
N ASN A 135 -6.66 -15.52 -26.90
CA ASN A 135 -5.33 -15.96 -26.50
C ASN A 135 -5.31 -17.44 -26.12
N LEU A 136 -6.36 -17.94 -25.49
CA LEU A 136 -6.54 -19.37 -25.21
C LEU A 136 -6.59 -20.18 -26.52
N ALA A 137 -7.38 -19.74 -27.51
CA ALA A 137 -7.43 -20.39 -28.82
C ALA A 137 -6.06 -20.39 -29.52
N ILE A 138 -5.30 -19.28 -29.44
CA ILE A 138 -3.94 -19.23 -29.98
C ILE A 138 -3.00 -20.19 -29.25
N ALA A 139 -3.13 -20.31 -27.93
CA ALA A 139 -2.33 -21.24 -27.13
C ALA A 139 -2.63 -22.71 -27.49
N GLU A 140 -3.90 -23.07 -27.64
CA GLU A 140 -4.34 -24.40 -28.06
C GLU A 140 -3.83 -24.74 -29.46
N MET A 141 -4.00 -23.84 -30.43
CA MET A 141 -3.48 -24.03 -31.79
C MET A 141 -1.96 -24.23 -31.81
N LYS A 142 -1.21 -23.43 -31.02
CA LYS A 142 0.25 -23.60 -30.90
C LYS A 142 0.62 -24.93 -30.27
N LYS A 143 -0.13 -25.37 -29.25
CA LYS A 143 0.08 -26.66 -28.60
C LYS A 143 -0.12 -27.82 -29.58
N GLU A 144 -1.17 -27.79 -30.41
CA GLU A 144 -1.38 -28.77 -31.46
C GLU A 144 -0.27 -28.76 -32.52
N ASN A 145 0.12 -27.57 -32.97
CA ASN A 145 1.19 -27.44 -33.97
C ASN A 145 2.53 -27.95 -33.42
N ALA A 146 2.84 -27.66 -32.15
CA ALA A 146 4.02 -28.19 -31.48
C ALA A 146 3.97 -29.72 -31.38
N ALA A 147 2.83 -30.30 -30.99
CA ALA A 147 2.66 -31.76 -30.93
C ALA A 147 2.83 -32.43 -32.30
N LYS A 148 2.31 -31.81 -33.37
CA LYS A 148 2.48 -32.29 -34.75
C LYS A 148 3.95 -32.24 -35.19
N LEU A 149 4.69 -31.19 -34.84
CA LEU A 149 6.12 -31.05 -35.13
C LEU A 149 6.96 -32.09 -34.38
N GLU A 150 6.67 -32.32 -33.09
CA GLU A 150 7.34 -33.34 -32.26
C GLU A 150 7.09 -34.76 -32.78
N ALA A 151 5.87 -35.07 -33.22
CA ALA A 151 5.55 -36.39 -33.81
C ALA A 151 6.22 -36.61 -35.17
N GLY A 152 6.38 -35.54 -35.96
CA GLY A 152 7.08 -35.58 -37.25
C GLY A 152 8.60 -35.59 -37.14
N LEU A 153 9.17 -35.23 -35.99
CA LEU A 153 10.62 -35.28 -35.76
C LEU A 153 11.05 -36.72 -35.44
N PRO A 154 12.02 -37.30 -36.17
CA PRO A 154 12.60 -38.57 -35.76
C PRO A 154 13.31 -38.41 -34.41
N LYS A 155 12.88 -39.17 -33.41
CA LYS A 155 13.52 -39.23 -32.08
C LYS A 155 15.01 -39.53 -32.26
N GLY A 156 15.87 -38.56 -31.95
CA GLY A 156 17.34 -38.72 -32.01
C GLY A 156 18.05 -37.83 -33.04
N LYS A 157 17.36 -36.95 -33.77
CA LYS A 157 18.06 -35.85 -34.44
C LYS A 157 18.20 -34.74 -33.40
N ASP A 158 19.42 -34.59 -32.85
CA ASP A 158 19.78 -33.46 -32.02
C ASP A 158 19.15 -32.21 -32.65
N LEU A 159 18.18 -31.63 -31.94
CA LEU A 159 17.75 -30.27 -32.22
C LEU A 159 19.06 -29.54 -32.34
N ARG A 160 19.39 -29.03 -33.54
CA ARG A 160 20.53 -28.14 -33.70
C ARG A 160 20.30 -27.09 -32.63
N VAL A 161 21.04 -27.20 -31.53
CA VAL A 161 21.30 -26.09 -30.65
C VAL A 161 21.72 -25.05 -31.65
N VAL A 162 20.84 -24.09 -31.93
CA VAL A 162 21.30 -22.85 -32.55
C VAL A 162 22.40 -22.49 -31.60
N VAL A 163 23.66 -22.65 -32.05
CA VAL A 163 24.84 -22.38 -31.25
C VAL A 163 24.64 -20.93 -30.90
N LYS A 164 24.05 -20.70 -29.72
CA LYS A 164 23.85 -19.39 -29.17
C LYS A 164 25.28 -19.02 -28.92
N GLU A 165 25.85 -18.22 -29.82
CA GLU A 165 27.24 -17.77 -29.68
C GLU A 165 27.43 -17.49 -28.20
N GLU A 166 28.41 -18.15 -27.58
CA GLU A 166 28.76 -17.90 -26.18
C GLU A 166 29.34 -16.48 -26.14
N LYS A 167 28.42 -15.54 -26.22
CA LYS A 167 28.60 -14.14 -25.97
C LYS A 167 28.84 -14.11 -24.46
N GLY A 168 30.11 -14.36 -24.09
CA GLY A 168 30.59 -14.22 -22.73
C GLY A 168 30.35 -12.79 -22.21
N MET A 169 30.85 -12.46 -21.02
CA MET A 169 30.68 -11.13 -20.41
C MET A 169 31.02 -9.94 -21.35
N SER A 170 31.77 -10.19 -22.42
CA SER A 170 32.13 -9.27 -23.51
C SER A 170 31.12 -9.22 -24.67
N SER A 171 29.87 -9.66 -24.49
CA SER A 171 28.84 -9.64 -25.53
C SER A 171 28.34 -8.25 -25.90
N PHE A 172 28.71 -7.26 -25.07
CA PHE A 172 28.41 -5.85 -25.23
C PHE A 172 29.44 -5.22 -26.17
N PRO A 173 29.06 -4.30 -27.07
CA PRO A 173 30.03 -3.56 -27.88
C PRO A 173 31.04 -2.86 -26.96
N SER A 174 32.32 -3.25 -27.06
CA SER A 174 33.41 -2.52 -26.41
C SER A 174 33.72 -1.31 -27.29
N TYR A 175 33.39 -0.12 -26.81
CA TYR A 175 33.91 1.11 -27.38
C TYR A 175 35.40 1.19 -27.00
N GLY A 176 36.24 1.73 -27.89
CA GLY A 176 37.69 1.80 -27.65
C GLY A 176 38.02 2.52 -26.33
N ALA A 177 39.24 2.29 -25.82
CA ALA A 177 39.73 2.88 -24.57
C ALA A 177 39.69 4.43 -24.54
N GLU A 178 39.41 5.07 -25.68
CA GLU A 178 39.17 6.51 -25.82
C GLU A 178 37.97 7.03 -24.98
N TYR A 179 37.02 6.16 -24.61
CA TYR A 179 35.88 6.51 -23.75
C TYR A 179 35.98 5.99 -22.32
N GLU A 180 37.03 5.22 -21.97
CA GLU A 180 37.32 4.78 -20.59
C GLU A 180 38.12 5.86 -19.84
N TYR A 181 37.57 7.06 -19.74
CA TYR A 181 38.19 8.16 -19.01
C TYR A 181 37.52 8.39 -17.65
N SER A 182 38.17 7.96 -16.58
CA SER A 182 37.88 8.48 -15.24
C SER A 182 38.55 9.85 -15.08
N ALA A 183 37.79 10.86 -14.66
CA ALA A 183 38.29 12.21 -14.45
C ALA A 183 39.53 12.21 -13.51
N GLY A 184 40.66 12.72 -14.02
CA GLY A 184 41.91 12.88 -13.24
C GLY A 184 43.09 12.02 -13.67
N VAL A 185 42.95 11.12 -14.64
CA VAL A 185 44.07 10.32 -15.17
C VAL A 185 44.39 10.76 -16.62
N PRO A 186 45.64 11.15 -16.94
CA PRO A 186 46.02 11.55 -18.29
C PRO A 186 46.06 10.34 -19.25
N PRO A 187 45.85 10.54 -20.57
CA PRO A 187 45.82 9.46 -21.54
C PRO A 187 47.19 8.77 -21.63
N PRO A 188 47.24 7.45 -21.89
CA PRO A 188 48.45 6.81 -22.37
C PRO A 188 48.86 7.43 -23.71
N LYS A 189 50.14 7.73 -23.90
CA LYS A 189 50.66 8.17 -25.20
C LYS A 189 50.72 6.98 -26.16
N ASP A 190 50.14 7.15 -27.34
CA ASP A 190 50.17 6.13 -28.39
C ASP A 190 51.62 5.77 -28.79
N PRO A 191 51.97 4.48 -28.91
CA PRO A 191 53.31 4.06 -29.29
C PRO A 191 53.57 4.11 -30.81
N LYS A 192 52.89 4.98 -31.56
CA LYS A 192 53.19 5.26 -32.97
C LYS A 192 53.00 6.74 -33.31
N SER A 193 54.03 7.53 -33.02
CA SER A 193 54.48 8.67 -33.82
C SER A 193 55.99 8.83 -33.68
#